data_AF-A0A1F5E7C2-F1
#
_entry.id   AF-A0A1F5E7C2-F1
#
_cell.length_a   1.000
_cell.length_b   1.000
_cell.length_c   1.000
_cell.angle_alpha   90.00
_cell.angle_beta   90.00
_cell.angle_gamma   90.00
#
_symmetry.space_group_name_H-M   'P 1'
#
loop_
_entity.id
_entity.type
_entity.pdbx_description
1 polymer ?
#
loop_
_entity_poly.entity_id
_entity_poly.type
_entity_poly.pdbx_seq_one_letter_code
_entity_poly.pdbx_strand_id
1 'polypeptide(L)'
;MRKITKFNIILAVGVFGVFLAAGYFLLPSVLGDTVYPLKYADFISKYSMQEGVDPALVAGIIMQESRFNPNAVSSVGAKGLSQFMDGTARTMAKRYNLTSYDIFNPETAVMFCAGHVKDLLINYNGDVDAALSAYNAGGGNVNVWYKLGMPQNYPSRGYINSVKKYRDVYASLYPNELGITNSKYDTTVEIKTEKKPVFSAFWGSIFQRFSIPESDK
;
A
#
# COMPACT_ATOMS: atom_id res chain seq x y z
N MET A 1 -15.83 -26.12 44.08
CA MET A 1 -15.81 -25.41 42.78
C MET A 1 -15.67 -23.91 43.02
N ARG A 2 -14.53 -23.29 42.68
CA ARG A 2 -14.32 -21.83 42.83
C ARG A 2 -15.22 -21.10 41.82
N LYS A 3 -16.18 -20.31 42.30
CA LYS A 3 -17.04 -19.47 41.46
C LYS A 3 -16.17 -18.41 40.80
N ILE A 4 -16.01 -18.48 39.47
CA ILE A 4 -15.41 -17.39 38.70
C ILE A 4 -16.37 -16.20 38.83
N THR A 5 -15.96 -15.18 39.58
CA THR A 5 -16.74 -13.96 39.78
C THR A 5 -16.78 -13.17 38.47
N LYS A 6 -17.90 -12.51 38.18
CA LYS A 6 -18.09 -11.66 36.98
C LYS A 6 -16.94 -10.65 36.78
N PHE A 7 -16.32 -10.23 37.88
CA PHE A 7 -15.13 -9.38 37.91
C PHE A 7 -13.90 -9.99 37.20
N ASN A 8 -13.63 -11.29 37.39
CA ASN A 8 -12.50 -11.98 36.75
C ASN A 8 -12.70 -12.13 35.24
N ILE A 9 -13.96 -12.20 34.78
CA ILE A 9 -14.29 -12.27 33.35
C ILE A 9 -14.07 -10.90 32.69
N ILE A 10 -14.50 -9.81 33.33
CA ILE A 10 -14.31 -8.44 32.82
C ILE A 10 -12.81 -8.09 32.75
N LEU A 11 -12.04 -8.45 33.79
CA LEU A 11 -10.58 -8.24 33.79
C LEU A 11 -9.90 -9.05 32.68
N ALA A 12 -10.30 -10.31 32.47
CA ALA A 12 -9.75 -11.16 31.40
C ALA A 12 -10.06 -10.62 30.00
N VAL A 13 -11.28 -10.11 29.77
CA VAL A 13 -11.68 -9.51 28.49
C VAL A 13 -10.92 -8.20 28.24
N GLY A 14 -10.74 -7.36 29.27
CA GLY A 14 -9.96 -6.13 29.16
C GLY A 14 -8.48 -6.39 28.84
N VAL A 15 -7.86 -7.34 29.53
CA VAL A 15 -6.47 -7.75 29.27
C VAL A 15 -6.34 -8.35 27.87
N PHE A 16 -7.27 -9.20 27.44
CA PHE A 16 -7.28 -9.77 26.09
C PHE A 16 -7.44 -8.70 25.00
N GLY A 17 -8.29 -7.69 25.23
CA GLY A 17 -8.43 -6.55 24.32
C GLY A 17 -7.15 -5.72 24.17
N VAL A 18 -6.40 -5.53 25.27
CA VAL A 18 -5.09 -4.85 25.24
C VAL A 18 -4.05 -5.68 24.48
N PHE A 19 -4.02 -7.00 24.65
CA PHE A 19 -3.12 -7.88 23.88
C PHE A 19 -3.50 -7.98 22.40
N LEU A 20 -4.79 -7.94 22.06
CA LEU A 20 -5.23 -7.85 20.66
C LEU A 20 -4.86 -6.52 20.01
N ALA A 21 -5.02 -5.40 20.73
CA ALA A 21 -4.64 -4.08 20.23
C ALA A 21 -3.11 -3.92 20.12
N ALA A 22 -2.36 -4.38 21.12
CA ALA A 22 -0.89 -4.40 21.08
C ALA A 22 -0.39 -5.36 19.99
N GLY A 23 -1.00 -6.54 19.85
CA GLY A 23 -0.74 -7.45 18.75
C GLY A 23 -1.03 -6.78 17.40
N TYR A 24 -2.17 -6.13 17.23
CA TYR A 24 -2.50 -5.40 15.99
C TYR A 24 -1.48 -4.29 15.67
N PHE A 25 -0.95 -3.60 16.68
CA PHE A 25 0.08 -2.56 16.50
C PHE A 25 1.51 -3.10 16.33
N LEU A 26 1.86 -4.26 16.93
CA LEU A 26 3.22 -4.81 16.94
C LEU A 26 3.43 -5.95 15.92
N LEU A 27 2.40 -6.69 15.56
CA LEU A 27 2.47 -7.79 14.59
C LEU A 27 2.94 -7.33 13.20
N PRO A 28 2.53 -6.17 12.65
CA PRO A 28 3.02 -5.70 11.36
C PRO A 28 4.54 -5.46 11.33
N SER A 29 5.13 -4.97 12.43
CA SER A 29 6.57 -4.76 12.53
C SER A 29 7.37 -6.05 12.70
N VAL A 30 6.79 -7.10 13.31
CA VAL A 30 7.47 -8.39 13.56
C VAL A 30 7.29 -9.36 12.40
N LEU A 31 6.16 -9.30 11.70
CA LEU A 31 5.84 -10.16 10.55
C LEU A 31 5.93 -9.42 9.21
N GLY A 32 6.41 -8.18 9.19
CA GLY A 32 6.50 -7.32 8.02
C GLY A 32 7.12 -8.04 6.83
N ASP A 33 8.32 -8.58 7.01
CA ASP A 33 9.04 -9.31 5.94
C ASP A 33 8.35 -10.62 5.52
N THR A 34 7.54 -11.21 6.41
CA THR A 34 6.82 -12.46 6.12
C THR A 34 5.54 -12.20 5.33
N VAL A 35 4.85 -11.09 5.61
CA VAL A 35 3.56 -10.73 4.99
C VAL A 35 3.74 -9.79 3.79
N TYR A 36 4.77 -8.95 3.83
CA TYR A 36 5.11 -7.90 2.86
C TYR A 36 6.59 -7.99 2.46
N PRO A 37 7.03 -9.10 1.84
CA PRO A 37 8.43 -9.28 1.49
C PRO A 37 8.88 -8.23 0.47
N LEU A 38 9.91 -7.45 0.80
CA LEU A 38 10.57 -6.59 -0.18
C LEU A 38 11.71 -7.34 -0.87
N LYS A 39 11.41 -7.97 -2.01
CA LYS A 39 12.45 -8.55 -2.88
C LYS A 39 12.85 -7.55 -3.97
N TYR A 40 14.09 -7.65 -4.44
CA TYR A 40 14.60 -6.83 -5.55
C TYR A 40 14.60 -5.32 -5.26
N ALA A 41 14.81 -4.93 -3.99
CA ALA A 41 14.83 -3.53 -3.55
C ALA A 41 15.80 -2.67 -4.38
N ASP A 42 16.99 -3.17 -4.68
CA ASP A 42 18.00 -2.46 -5.47
C ASP A 42 17.46 -2.08 -6.86
N PHE A 43 16.76 -3.00 -7.54
CA PHE A 43 16.15 -2.72 -8.84
C PHE A 43 14.99 -1.74 -8.71
N ILE A 44 14.14 -1.92 -7.68
CA ILE A 44 12.98 -1.03 -7.46
C ILE A 44 13.46 0.39 -7.20
N SER A 45 14.42 0.56 -6.29
CA SER A 45 15.02 1.84 -5.96
C SER A 45 15.67 2.47 -7.20
N LYS A 46 16.59 1.75 -7.86
CA LYS A 46 17.32 2.21 -9.06
C LYS A 46 16.39 2.73 -10.15
N TYR A 47 15.43 1.91 -10.61
CA TYR A 47 14.59 2.27 -11.74
C TYR A 47 13.48 3.26 -11.38
N SER A 48 12.99 3.23 -10.13
CA SER A 48 12.02 4.23 -9.69
C SER A 48 12.65 5.61 -9.61
N MET A 49 13.88 5.72 -9.10
CA MET A 49 14.65 6.96 -9.12
C MET A 49 14.94 7.43 -10.54
N GLN A 50 15.38 6.53 -11.43
CA GLN A 50 15.66 6.86 -12.84
C GLN A 50 14.42 7.43 -13.57
N GLU A 51 13.25 6.83 -13.36
CA GLU A 51 12.00 7.25 -14.01
C GLU A 51 11.30 8.41 -13.25
N GLY A 52 11.78 8.75 -12.06
CA GLY A 52 11.19 9.78 -11.20
C GLY A 52 9.80 9.39 -10.68
N VAL A 53 9.61 8.12 -10.34
CA VAL A 53 8.37 7.57 -9.76
C VAL A 53 8.60 7.14 -8.31
N ASP A 54 7.53 7.01 -7.53
CA ASP A 54 7.61 6.56 -6.14
C ASP A 54 8.03 5.07 -6.06
N PRO A 55 9.18 4.74 -5.45
CA PRO A 55 9.62 3.35 -5.31
C PRO A 55 8.67 2.50 -4.46
N ALA A 56 7.99 3.09 -3.47
CA ALA A 56 6.99 2.36 -2.70
C ALA A 56 5.75 2.05 -3.53
N LEU A 57 5.40 2.90 -4.49
CA LEU A 57 4.29 2.64 -5.42
C LEU A 57 4.62 1.46 -6.34
N VAL A 58 5.85 1.40 -6.86
CA VAL A 58 6.33 0.28 -7.68
C VAL A 58 6.35 -1.03 -6.88
N ALA A 59 6.85 -1.00 -5.64
CA ALA A 59 6.78 -2.15 -4.74
C ALA A 59 5.33 -2.58 -4.46
N GLY A 60 4.43 -1.62 -4.24
CA GLY A 60 3.01 -1.86 -4.02
C GLY A 60 2.31 -2.52 -5.22
N ILE A 61 2.66 -2.11 -6.44
CA ILE A 61 2.18 -2.75 -7.67
C ILE A 61 2.70 -4.19 -7.75
N ILE A 62 4.00 -4.41 -7.61
CA ILE A 62 4.60 -5.77 -7.68
C ILE A 62 3.98 -6.71 -6.63
N MET A 63 3.72 -6.20 -5.43
CA MET A 63 3.04 -6.95 -4.38
C MET A 63 1.63 -7.38 -4.79
N GLN A 64 0.85 -6.46 -5.36
CA GLN A 64 -0.51 -6.72 -5.82
C GLN A 64 -0.54 -7.68 -7.01
N GLU A 65 0.42 -7.57 -7.93
CA GLU A 65 0.46 -8.34 -9.17
C GLU A 65 0.93 -9.78 -8.96
N SER A 66 2.04 -9.98 -8.23
CA SER A 66 2.71 -11.28 -8.18
C SER A 66 3.12 -11.72 -6.78
N ARG A 67 2.96 -10.86 -5.76
CA ARG A 67 3.59 -11.04 -4.44
C ARG A 67 5.10 -11.33 -4.55
N PHE A 68 5.76 -10.62 -5.46
CA PHE A 68 7.19 -10.78 -5.78
C PHE A 68 7.58 -12.18 -6.30
N ASN A 69 6.66 -12.90 -6.95
CA ASN A 69 6.99 -14.14 -7.65
C ASN A 69 7.41 -13.83 -9.10
N PRO A 70 8.71 -13.97 -9.47
CA PRO A 70 9.17 -13.67 -10.81
C PRO A 70 8.65 -14.64 -11.87
N ASN A 71 8.16 -15.82 -11.47
CA ASN A 71 7.64 -16.85 -12.35
C ASN A 71 6.10 -16.87 -12.42
N ALA A 72 5.43 -15.83 -11.91
CA ALA A 72 3.98 -15.77 -11.90
C ALA A 72 3.41 -15.70 -13.33
N VAL A 73 2.40 -16.52 -13.60
CA VAL A 73 1.63 -16.50 -14.86
C VAL A 73 0.14 -16.55 -14.51
N SER A 74 -0.62 -15.56 -14.96
CA SER A 74 -2.08 -15.55 -14.78
C SER A 74 -2.79 -16.43 -15.81
N SER A 75 -4.06 -16.76 -15.54
CA SER A 75 -4.92 -17.51 -16.46
C SER A 75 -5.13 -16.83 -17.82
N VAL A 76 -4.97 -15.49 -17.87
CA VAL A 76 -5.12 -14.70 -19.10
C VAL A 76 -3.78 -14.38 -19.76
N GLY A 77 -2.67 -14.90 -19.23
CA GLY A 77 -1.35 -14.82 -19.86
C GLY A 77 -0.48 -13.64 -19.44
N ALA A 78 -0.85 -12.90 -18.39
CA ALA A 78 0.02 -11.91 -17.75
C ALA A 78 1.20 -12.60 -17.04
N LYS A 79 2.42 -12.04 -17.12
CA LYS A 79 3.67 -12.72 -16.74
C LYS A 79 4.57 -11.88 -15.83
N GLY A 80 5.32 -12.57 -14.98
CA GLY A 80 6.41 -12.01 -14.19
C GLY A 80 5.97 -11.13 -13.03
N LEU A 81 6.94 -10.39 -12.46
CA LEU A 81 6.72 -9.55 -11.28
C LEU A 81 5.63 -8.50 -11.47
N SER A 82 5.58 -7.90 -12.65
CA SER A 82 4.70 -6.79 -13.00
C SER A 82 3.40 -7.23 -13.70
N GLN A 83 3.22 -8.54 -13.92
CA GLN A 83 2.08 -9.14 -14.62
C GLN A 83 1.76 -8.42 -15.94
N PHE A 84 2.76 -8.24 -16.79
CA PHE A 84 2.52 -7.68 -18.12
C PHE A 84 1.95 -8.70 -19.08
N MET A 85 0.97 -8.25 -19.86
CA MET A 85 0.59 -8.87 -21.11
C MET A 85 1.69 -8.65 -22.15
N ASP A 86 1.82 -9.57 -23.11
CA ASP A 86 2.87 -9.51 -24.13
C ASP A 86 2.86 -8.20 -24.94
N GLY A 87 1.68 -7.60 -25.17
CA GLY A 87 1.56 -6.30 -25.83
C GLY A 87 2.18 -5.15 -25.04
N THR A 88 1.95 -5.12 -23.72
CA THR A 88 2.55 -4.12 -22.82
C THR A 88 4.06 -4.34 -22.73
N ALA A 89 4.52 -5.59 -22.58
CA ALA A 89 5.94 -5.90 -22.54
C ALA A 89 6.67 -5.47 -23.83
N ARG A 90 6.06 -5.70 -25.01
CA ARG A 90 6.61 -5.20 -26.30
C ARG A 90 6.67 -3.68 -26.36
N THR A 91 5.68 -2.99 -25.81
CA THR A 91 5.66 -1.52 -25.76
C THR A 91 6.81 -1.01 -24.90
N MET A 92 7.04 -1.63 -23.74
CA MET A 92 8.15 -1.27 -22.86
C MET A 92 9.52 -1.62 -23.47
N ALA A 93 9.65 -2.76 -24.14
CA ALA A 93 10.89 -3.09 -24.85
C ALA A 93 11.25 -2.05 -25.92
N LYS A 94 10.26 -1.56 -26.67
CA LYS A 94 10.45 -0.46 -27.62
C LYS A 94 10.86 0.84 -26.92
N ARG A 95 10.24 1.20 -25.80
CA ARG A 95 10.63 2.38 -24.98
C ARG A 95 12.12 2.37 -24.64
N TYR A 96 12.65 1.21 -24.26
CA TYR A 96 14.05 1.04 -23.87
C TYR A 96 14.98 0.62 -25.03
N ASN A 97 14.50 0.65 -26.28
CA ASN A 97 15.26 0.23 -27.47
C ASN A 97 15.86 -1.19 -27.37
N LEU A 98 15.13 -2.12 -26.74
CA LEU A 98 15.54 -3.51 -26.57
C LEU A 98 15.03 -4.38 -27.71
N THR A 99 15.93 -5.11 -28.35
CA THR A 99 15.62 -6.10 -29.39
C THR A 99 15.27 -7.48 -28.81
N SER A 100 15.71 -7.76 -27.58
CA SER A 100 15.42 -8.97 -26.83
C SER A 100 15.24 -8.63 -25.35
N TYR A 101 14.31 -9.31 -24.68
CA TYR A 101 14.02 -9.13 -23.26
C TYR A 101 13.39 -10.40 -22.67
N ASP A 102 13.52 -10.58 -21.36
CA ASP A 102 12.84 -11.63 -20.60
C ASP A 102 12.01 -11.00 -19.48
N ILE A 103 10.69 -11.16 -19.52
CA ILE A 103 9.80 -10.57 -18.50
C ILE A 103 9.77 -11.37 -17.19
N PHE A 104 10.34 -12.58 -17.17
CA PHE A 104 10.55 -13.34 -15.94
C PHE A 104 11.85 -12.92 -15.22
N ASN A 105 12.76 -12.24 -15.92
CA ASN A 105 13.94 -11.64 -15.30
C ASN A 105 13.52 -10.47 -14.37
N PRO A 106 13.86 -10.51 -13.07
CA PRO A 106 13.43 -9.49 -12.11
C PRO A 106 13.85 -8.06 -12.46
N GLU A 107 15.08 -7.86 -12.95
CA GLU A 107 15.59 -6.53 -13.30
C GLU A 107 14.79 -5.94 -14.47
N THR A 108 14.57 -6.73 -15.52
CA THR A 108 13.77 -6.33 -16.69
C THR A 108 12.33 -6.02 -16.31
N ALA A 109 11.70 -6.88 -15.50
CA ALA A 109 10.32 -6.69 -15.06
C ALA A 109 10.15 -5.40 -14.23
N VAL A 110 11.07 -5.12 -13.30
CA VAL A 110 11.04 -3.91 -12.47
C VAL A 110 11.31 -2.66 -13.31
N MET A 111 12.30 -2.69 -14.22
CA MET A 111 12.58 -1.58 -15.14
C MET A 111 11.37 -1.24 -16.01
N PHE A 112 10.70 -2.26 -16.55
CA PHE A 112 9.50 -2.05 -17.35
C PHE A 112 8.33 -1.57 -16.47
N CYS A 113 8.17 -2.08 -15.25
CA CYS A 113 7.15 -1.63 -14.31
C CYS A 113 7.28 -0.12 -14.01
N ALA A 114 8.46 0.33 -13.57
CA ALA A 114 8.71 1.74 -13.26
C ALA A 114 8.47 2.65 -14.47
N GLY A 115 8.97 2.27 -15.65
CA GLY A 115 8.76 3.03 -16.88
C GLY A 115 7.28 3.09 -17.31
N HIS A 116 6.54 1.99 -17.15
CA HIS A 116 5.11 1.99 -17.48
C HIS A 116 4.30 2.87 -16.52
N VAL A 117 4.61 2.82 -15.22
CA VAL A 117 4.01 3.72 -14.23
C VAL A 117 4.30 5.17 -14.58
N LYS A 118 5.52 5.50 -15.00
CA LYS A 118 5.88 6.84 -15.45
C LYS A 118 5.04 7.31 -16.64
N ASP A 119 4.87 6.46 -17.65
CA ASP A 119 4.04 6.78 -18.82
C ASP A 119 2.58 7.03 -18.45
N LEU A 120 2.02 6.20 -17.57
CA LEU A 120 0.66 6.38 -17.11
C LEU A 120 0.51 7.68 -16.30
N LEU A 121 1.45 7.99 -15.41
CA LEU A 121 1.43 9.24 -14.66
C LEU A 121 1.53 10.46 -15.57
N ILE A 122 2.34 10.41 -16.63
CA ILE A 122 2.39 11.48 -17.64
C ILE A 122 1.03 11.61 -18.34
N ASN A 123 0.45 10.50 -18.78
CA ASN A 123 -0.82 10.50 -19.53
C ASN A 123 -2.01 11.05 -18.71
N TYR A 124 -1.95 10.93 -17.38
CA TYR A 124 -3.01 11.39 -16.48
C TYR A 124 -2.58 12.57 -15.60
N ASN A 125 -1.59 13.36 -16.03
CA ASN A 125 -1.13 14.57 -15.33
C ASN A 125 -0.84 14.36 -13.83
N GLY A 126 -0.28 13.21 -13.46
CA GLY A 126 0.05 12.85 -12.09
C GLY A 126 -1.11 12.27 -11.26
N ASP A 127 -2.31 12.08 -11.83
CA ASP A 127 -3.40 11.36 -11.16
C ASP A 127 -3.05 9.88 -10.99
N VAL A 128 -2.62 9.53 -9.77
CA VAL A 128 -2.21 8.18 -9.38
C VAL A 128 -3.38 7.20 -9.49
N ASP A 129 -4.61 7.61 -9.18
CA ASP A 129 -5.76 6.72 -9.21
C ASP A 129 -6.13 6.37 -10.66
N ALA A 130 -6.09 7.35 -11.57
CA ALA A 130 -6.24 7.09 -13.00
C ALA A 130 -5.11 6.20 -13.55
N ALA A 131 -3.86 6.47 -13.18
CA ALA A 131 -2.71 5.68 -13.60
C ALA A 131 -2.82 4.21 -13.15
N LEU A 132 -3.12 3.95 -11.88
CA LEU A 132 -3.31 2.59 -11.36
C LEU A 132 -4.52 1.89 -11.99
N SER A 133 -5.59 2.64 -12.24
CA SER A 133 -6.74 2.13 -12.97
C SER A 133 -6.36 1.66 -14.37
N ALA A 134 -5.57 2.46 -15.08
CA ALA A 134 -5.17 2.18 -16.45
C ALA A 134 -4.10 1.08 -16.53
N TYR A 135 -3.25 0.95 -15.52
CA TYR A 135 -2.31 -0.16 -15.38
C TYR A 135 -3.07 -1.49 -15.37
N ASN A 136 -4.12 -1.59 -14.54
CA ASN A 136 -4.87 -2.83 -14.36
C ASN A 136 -5.91 -3.10 -15.45
N ALA A 137 -6.69 -2.09 -15.85
CA ALA A 137 -7.83 -2.25 -16.75
C ALA A 137 -7.56 -1.80 -18.20
N GLY A 138 -6.37 -1.24 -18.46
CA GLY A 138 -6.07 -0.54 -19.70
C GLY A 138 -6.63 0.89 -19.73
N GLY A 139 -6.07 1.73 -20.60
CA GLY A 139 -6.43 3.15 -20.67
C GLY A 139 -7.81 3.45 -21.30
N GLY A 140 -8.45 2.50 -21.99
CA GLY A 140 -9.67 2.75 -22.77
C GLY A 140 -10.79 3.42 -21.97
N ASN A 141 -11.38 2.69 -21.01
CA ASN A 141 -12.46 3.24 -20.18
C ASN A 141 -11.98 4.34 -19.23
N VAL A 142 -10.73 4.26 -18.75
CA VAL A 142 -10.15 5.26 -17.86
C VAL A 142 -10.08 6.63 -18.53
N ASN A 143 -9.65 6.68 -19.79
CA ASN A 143 -9.58 7.92 -20.57
C ASN A 143 -10.94 8.62 -20.70
N VAL A 144 -12.03 7.87 -20.82
CA VAL A 144 -13.38 8.42 -20.90
C VAL A 144 -13.73 9.12 -19.58
N TRP A 145 -13.61 8.39 -18.46
CA TRP A 145 -13.96 8.93 -17.15
C TRP A 145 -13.03 10.04 -16.68
N TYR A 146 -11.74 9.97 -17.04
CA TYR A 146 -10.75 11.01 -16.75
C TYR A 146 -11.13 12.33 -17.41
N LYS A 147 -11.47 12.29 -18.71
CA LYS A 147 -11.91 13.48 -19.46
C LYS A 147 -13.22 14.07 -18.95
N LEU A 148 -14.10 13.24 -18.39
CA LEU A 148 -15.35 13.68 -17.78
C LEU A 148 -15.17 14.21 -16.34
N GLY A 149 -13.97 14.10 -15.75
CA GLY A 149 -13.73 14.51 -14.36
C GLY A 149 -14.48 13.63 -13.34
N MET A 150 -14.66 12.34 -13.63
CA MET A 150 -15.42 11.40 -12.80
C MET A 150 -14.53 10.28 -12.23
N PRO A 151 -13.59 10.58 -11.31
CA PRO A 151 -12.65 9.60 -10.78
C PRO A 151 -13.32 8.43 -10.03
N GLN A 152 -14.49 8.65 -9.44
CA GLN A 152 -15.28 7.61 -8.80
C GLN A 152 -15.73 6.49 -9.75
N ASN A 153 -15.75 6.77 -11.06
CA ASN A 153 -16.18 5.83 -12.10
C ASN A 153 -15.04 5.07 -12.78
N TYR A 154 -13.79 5.36 -12.43
CA TYR A 154 -12.67 4.61 -12.98
C TYR A 154 -12.89 3.08 -12.72
N PRO A 155 -12.45 2.15 -13.58
CA PRO A 155 -12.56 0.68 -13.40
C PRO A 155 -11.49 0.03 -12.48
N SER A 156 -11.87 -0.96 -11.65
CA SER A 156 -11.00 -1.79 -10.76
C SER A 156 -10.72 -1.26 -9.33
N ARG A 157 -11.68 -0.65 -8.59
CA ARG A 157 -11.36 0.16 -7.38
C ARG A 157 -10.64 -0.59 -6.28
N GLY A 158 -10.93 -1.89 -6.15
CA GLY A 158 -10.20 -2.78 -5.27
C GLY A 158 -8.69 -2.77 -5.55
N TYR A 159 -8.28 -2.79 -6.82
CA TYR A 159 -6.87 -2.75 -7.21
C TYR A 159 -6.18 -1.46 -6.75
N ILE A 160 -6.78 -0.30 -7.04
CA ILE A 160 -6.24 1.02 -6.61
C ILE A 160 -6.03 1.04 -5.09
N ASN A 161 -7.06 0.64 -4.34
CA ASN A 161 -7.03 0.69 -2.88
C ASN A 161 -5.96 -0.27 -2.32
N SER A 162 -5.85 -1.48 -2.88
CA SER A 162 -4.83 -2.44 -2.46
C SER A 162 -3.42 -1.93 -2.74
N VAL A 163 -3.15 -1.40 -3.94
CA VAL A 163 -1.83 -0.87 -4.29
C VAL A 163 -1.44 0.32 -3.40
N LYS A 164 -2.36 1.26 -3.15
CA LYS A 164 -2.10 2.40 -2.25
C LYS A 164 -1.82 1.95 -0.82
N LYS A 165 -2.57 0.96 -0.33
CA LYS A 165 -2.29 0.34 0.98
C LYS A 165 -0.90 -0.30 1.00
N TYR A 166 -0.52 -1.04 -0.03
CA TYR A 166 0.82 -1.64 -0.09
C TYR A 166 1.91 -0.58 -0.20
N ARG A 167 1.72 0.48 -0.99
CA ARG A 167 2.64 1.63 -1.04
C ARG A 167 2.88 2.18 0.36
N ASP A 168 1.83 2.46 1.13
CA ASP A 168 1.96 3.04 2.47
C ASP A 168 2.72 2.10 3.42
N VAL A 169 2.46 0.79 3.31
CA VAL A 169 3.21 -0.23 4.05
C VAL A 169 4.68 -0.24 3.65
N TYR A 170 5.01 -0.29 2.36
CA TYR A 170 6.40 -0.33 1.89
C TYR A 170 7.17 0.96 2.20
N ALA A 171 6.54 2.13 2.08
CA ALA A 171 7.13 3.40 2.47
C ALA A 171 7.45 3.46 3.98
N SER A 172 6.61 2.83 4.80
CA SER A 172 6.79 2.80 6.26
C SER A 172 7.82 1.76 6.71
N LEU A 173 7.81 0.57 6.10
CA LEU A 173 8.65 -0.55 6.53
C LEU A 173 10.07 -0.50 5.95
N TYR A 174 10.24 -0.01 4.73
CA TYR A 174 11.50 -0.09 3.98
C TYR A 174 11.98 1.24 3.37
N PRO A 175 11.95 2.35 4.13
CA PRO A 175 12.32 3.65 3.58
C PRO A 175 13.79 3.68 3.09
N ASN A 176 14.69 3.01 3.80
CA ASN A 176 16.12 3.03 3.48
C ASN A 176 16.42 2.20 2.22
N GLU A 177 15.87 0.99 2.13
CA GLU A 177 16.03 0.05 1.03
C GLU A 177 15.43 0.62 -0.27
N LEU A 178 14.33 1.37 -0.14
CA LEU A 178 13.68 2.04 -1.27
C LEU A 178 14.29 3.41 -1.60
N GLY A 179 15.30 3.88 -0.86
CA GLY A 179 15.91 5.19 -1.08
C GLY A 179 14.96 6.37 -0.80
N ILE A 180 13.91 6.14 -0.02
CA ILE A 180 12.95 7.17 0.41
C ILE A 180 13.59 7.92 1.58
N THR A 181 14.32 8.99 1.26
CA THR A 181 14.78 9.92 2.28
C THR A 181 13.61 10.80 2.73
N ASN A 182 13.50 11.07 4.03
CA ASN A 182 12.33 11.67 4.67
C ASN A 182 11.83 13.01 4.09
N SER A 183 12.56 13.69 3.20
CA SER A 183 12.15 15.01 2.68
C SER A 183 10.82 15.03 1.88
N LYS A 184 10.33 13.91 1.34
CA LYS A 184 9.15 13.90 0.45
C LYS A 184 7.85 13.44 1.12
N TYR A 185 7.95 12.83 2.31
CA TYR A 185 6.82 12.39 3.13
C TYR A 185 6.83 12.99 4.53
N ASP A 186 7.82 13.82 4.86
CA ASP A 186 7.81 14.74 5.99
C ASP A 186 6.80 15.87 5.74
N THR A 187 5.51 15.49 5.66
CA THR A 187 4.48 16.34 6.24
C THR A 187 4.57 16.08 7.74
N THR A 188 5.58 16.66 8.38
CA THR A 188 5.43 17.14 9.75
C THR A 188 4.21 18.04 9.71
N VAL A 189 3.06 17.43 9.96
CA VAL A 189 2.10 18.06 10.86
C VAL A 189 2.98 18.58 11.99
N GLU A 190 3.07 19.89 12.13
CA GLU A 190 3.42 20.50 13.40
C GLU A 190 2.41 19.95 14.42
N ILE A 191 2.67 18.75 14.92
CA ILE A 191 2.21 18.36 16.22
C ILE A 191 3.11 19.19 17.11
N LYS A 192 2.69 20.46 17.32
CA LYS A 192 2.83 21.08 18.62
C LYS A 192 2.39 20.00 19.59
N THR A 193 3.36 19.38 20.24
CA THR A 193 3.13 18.40 21.29
C THR A 193 2.61 19.14 22.51
N GLU A 194 1.41 19.72 22.40
CA GLU A 194 0.52 19.70 23.54
C GLU A 194 0.10 18.23 23.65
N LYS A 195 0.83 17.48 24.48
CA LYS A 195 0.46 16.11 24.88
C LYS A 195 -0.89 16.19 25.59
N LYS A 196 -1.98 16.24 24.84
CA LYS A 196 -3.28 15.78 25.33
C LYS A 196 -3.41 14.35 24.85
N PRO A 197 -3.25 13.36 25.75
CA PRO A 197 -3.39 11.98 25.36
C PRO A 197 -4.78 11.82 24.74
N VAL A 198 -4.84 11.26 23.53
CA VAL A 198 -6.07 10.86 22.81
C VAL A 198 -6.94 9.95 23.69
N PHE A 199 -6.30 9.30 24.67
CA PHE A 199 -6.96 8.61 25.78
C PHE A 199 -7.97 9.49 26.53
N SER A 200 -7.66 10.75 26.86
CA SER A 200 -8.52 11.61 27.69
C SER A 200 -9.84 12.00 27.04
N ALA A 201 -9.88 12.21 25.72
CA ALA A 201 -11.09 12.63 25.01
C ALA A 201 -12.04 11.45 24.76
N PHE A 202 -11.50 10.29 24.37
CA PHE A 202 -12.30 9.08 24.17
C PHE A 202 -12.87 8.55 25.49
N TRP A 203 -12.05 8.48 26.54
CA TRP A 203 -12.51 8.06 27.87
C TRP A 203 -13.37 9.11 28.57
N GLY A 204 -13.13 10.41 28.34
CA GLY A 204 -14.00 11.47 28.84
C GLY A 204 -15.45 11.31 28.37
N SER A 205 -15.65 10.96 27.09
CA SER A 205 -16.99 10.71 26.53
C SER A 205 -17.63 9.40 26.99
N ILE A 206 -16.82 8.37 27.26
CA ILE A 206 -17.27 7.08 27.78
C ILE A 206 -17.68 7.20 29.25
N PHE A 207 -16.88 7.82 30.11
CA PHE A 207 -17.20 7.94 31.53
C PHE A 207 -18.37 8.90 31.82
N GLN A 208 -18.59 9.90 30.98
CA GLN A 208 -19.80 10.73 31.04
C GLN A 208 -21.10 9.94 30.76
N ARG A 209 -21.03 8.88 29.94
CA ARG A 209 -22.18 8.01 29.61
C ARG A 209 -22.43 6.89 30.62
N PHE A 210 -21.47 6.61 31.51
CA PHE A 210 -21.57 5.57 32.55
C PHE A 210 -21.58 6.12 33.97
N SER A 211 -21.74 7.44 34.13
CA SER A 211 -21.97 8.07 35.43
C SER A 211 -23.35 7.65 35.95
N ILE A 212 -23.38 6.78 36.97
CA ILE A 212 -24.60 6.43 37.69
C ILE A 212 -25.01 7.68 38.47
N PRO A 213 -26.25 8.21 38.33
CA PRO A 213 -26.67 9.34 39.14
C PRO A 213 -26.59 8.95 40.62
N GLU A 214 -25.92 9.81 41.38
CA GLU A 214 -25.83 9.71 42.83
C GLU A 214 -27.26 9.74 43.38
N SER A 215 -27.64 8.71 44.14
CA SER A 215 -28.97 8.65 44.75
C SER A 215 -29.06 9.71 45.84
N ASP A 216 -29.87 10.74 45.62
CA ASP A 216 -30.23 11.71 46.65
C ASP A 216 -30.76 10.99 47.89
N LYS A 217 -30.18 11.30 49.04
CA LYS A 217 -30.73 11.02 50.37
C LYS A 217 -31.56 12.21 50.84
#